data_AF-A0A523UDZ1-F1
#
_entry.id   AF-A0A523UDZ1-F1
#
_cell.length_a   1.000
_cell.length_b   1.000
_cell.length_c   1.000
_cell.angle_alpha   90.00
_cell.angle_beta   90.00
_cell.angle_gamma   90.00
#
_symmetry.space_group_name_H-M   'P 1'
#
loop_
_entity.id
_entity.type
_entity.pdbx_description
1 polymer ?
#
loop_
_entity_poly.entity_id
_entity_poly.type
_entity_poly.pdbx_seq_one_letter_code
_entity_poly.pdbx_strand_id
1 'polypeptide(L)'
;MAVIVREIRIIDGKPERVKVFKTKRLLTGGLRERAERLDNFLSNRMKQIEQEMRDSGLIQLKGKRGKVHKLWYEVGKRLEFVMTTSVVAAEDREFVWRALYDHAGSLAPGHITKRAERDPETSHFSYCYMLSKFPWEFVEMAGDWTSWSEFFDRKETKNDRRIIEWLGQKAKEGKVKSRQNWLRPLTKAIHKEFEKKDTTVFSKEELFEILDRVFLNLQDNG
;
A
#
# COMPACT_ATOMS: atom_id res chain seq x y z
N MET A 1 9.27 9.26 -16.47
CA MET A 1 10.45 8.37 -16.54
C MET A 1 9.94 6.95 -16.68
N ALA A 2 10.51 6.13 -17.56
CA ALA A 2 10.05 4.74 -17.63
C ALA A 2 10.49 3.96 -16.39
N VAL A 3 9.69 2.97 -16.01
CA VAL A 3 9.96 2.05 -14.92
C VAL A 3 10.11 0.65 -15.49
N ILE A 4 11.16 -0.06 -15.08
CA ILE A 4 11.38 -1.45 -15.51
C ILE A 4 10.59 -2.37 -14.59
N VAL A 5 9.79 -3.24 -15.20
CA VAL A 5 9.15 -4.37 -14.54
C VAL A 5 9.54 -5.64 -15.28
N ARG A 6 9.57 -6.78 -14.58
CA ARG A 6 9.90 -8.07 -15.18
C ARG A 6 8.63 -8.90 -15.31
N GLU A 7 8.26 -9.22 -16.55
CA GLU A 7 7.08 -10.01 -16.91
C GLU A 7 7.52 -11.37 -17.46
N ILE A 8 6.70 -12.40 -17.27
CA ILE A 8 6.88 -13.68 -17.97
C ILE A 8 6.16 -13.58 -19.31
N ARG A 9 6.88 -13.81 -20.42
CA ARG A 9 6.33 -13.86 -21.77
C ARG A 9 6.69 -15.17 -22.44
N ILE A 10 5.84 -15.63 -23.35
CA ILE A 10 6.14 -16.81 -24.18
C ILE A 10 6.98 -16.34 -25.37
N ILE A 11 8.22 -16.81 -25.44
CA ILE A 11 9.15 -16.61 -26.56
C ILE A 11 9.53 -18.00 -27.05
N ASP A 12 9.29 -18.28 -28.33
CA ASP A 12 9.53 -19.59 -28.94
C ASP A 12 8.93 -20.78 -28.14
N GLY A 13 7.71 -20.59 -27.63
CA GLY A 13 6.98 -21.59 -26.86
C GLY A 13 7.47 -21.78 -25.41
N LYS A 14 8.47 -21.01 -24.96
CA LYS A 14 9.03 -21.08 -23.61
C LYS A 14 8.71 -19.84 -22.79
N PRO A 15 8.38 -19.99 -21.49
CA PRO A 15 8.21 -18.85 -20.60
C PRO A 15 9.57 -18.23 -20.26
N GLU A 16 9.78 -16.99 -20.70
CA GLU A 16 10.97 -16.21 -20.42
C GLU A 16 10.64 -14.96 -19.59
N ARG A 17 11.51 -14.64 -18.62
CA ARG A 17 11.39 -13.43 -17.80
C ARG A 17 12.08 -12.28 -18.53
N VAL A 18 11.30 -11.33 -19.03
CA VAL A 18 11.79 -10.19 -19.83
C VAL A 18 11.63 -8.86 -19.11
N LYS A 19 12.54 -7.92 -19.38
CA LYS A 19 12.42 -6.53 -18.95
C LYS A 19 11.38 -5.81 -19.81
N VAL A 20 10.43 -5.14 -19.17
CA VAL A 20 9.38 -4.35 -19.81
C VAL A 20 9.43 -2.93 -19.25
N PHE A 21 9.54 -1.96 -20.14
CA PHE A 21 9.54 -0.54 -19.80
C PHE A 21 8.09 -0.04 -19.74
N LYS A 22 7.59 0.27 -18.54
CA LYS A 22 6.28 0.86 -18.32
C LYS A 22 6.39 2.38 -18.22
N THR A 23 5.60 3.10 -19.00
CA THR A 23 5.47 4.55 -18.90
C THR A 23 4.19 5.02 -19.60
N LYS A 24 3.67 6.18 -19.18
CA LYS A 24 2.57 6.87 -19.88
C LYS A 24 3.04 7.74 -21.05
N ARG A 25 4.36 7.88 -21.25
CA ARG A 25 4.97 8.74 -22.27
C ARG A 25 5.59 7.92 -23.40
N LEU A 26 5.91 8.57 -24.53
CA LEU A 26 6.67 7.93 -25.60
C LEU A 26 8.04 7.48 -25.07
N LEU A 27 8.40 6.21 -25.30
CA LEU A 27 9.68 5.66 -24.84
C LEU A 27 10.84 6.15 -25.72
N THR A 28 11.69 7.00 -25.16
CA THR A 28 12.92 7.51 -25.80
C THR A 28 14.18 6.82 -25.23
N GLY A 29 15.32 6.95 -25.92
CA GLY A 29 16.61 6.42 -25.42
C GLY A 29 16.98 6.94 -24.03
N GLY A 30 16.87 8.26 -23.81
CA GLY A 30 17.13 8.87 -22.50
C GLY A 30 16.16 8.41 -21.39
N LEU A 31 14.92 8.03 -21.74
CA LEU A 31 13.99 7.43 -20.78
C LEU A 31 14.39 6.00 -20.39
N ARG A 32 14.98 5.22 -21.31
CA ARG A 32 15.51 3.88 -21.01
C ARG A 32 16.67 3.94 -20.03
N GLU A 33 17.62 4.85 -20.26
CA GLU A 33 18.75 5.03 -19.34
C GLU A 33 18.31 5.44 -17.94
N ARG A 34 17.35 6.36 -17.83
CA ARG A 34 16.75 6.75 -16.54
C ARG A 34 16.06 5.56 -15.87
N ALA A 35 15.38 4.71 -16.65
CA ALA A 35 14.70 3.53 -16.13
C ALA A 35 15.69 2.49 -15.57
N GLU A 36 16.83 2.28 -16.24
CA GLU A 36 17.90 1.39 -15.73
C GLU A 36 18.54 1.95 -14.45
N ARG A 37 18.77 3.27 -14.37
CA ARG A 37 19.23 3.91 -13.13
C ARG A 37 18.24 3.74 -11.99
N LEU A 38 16.94 3.94 -12.26
CA LEU A 38 15.89 3.72 -11.28
C LEU A 38 15.82 2.25 -10.86
N ASP A 39 15.89 1.30 -11.78
CA ASP A 39 15.84 -0.13 -11.47
C ASP A 39 17.02 -0.57 -10.57
N ASN A 40 18.23 -0.08 -10.85
CA ASN A 40 19.39 -0.29 -9.98
C ASN A 40 19.20 0.33 -8.59
N PHE A 41 18.66 1.55 -8.53
CA PHE A 41 18.32 2.20 -7.28
C PHE A 41 17.30 1.39 -6.48
N LEU A 42 16.21 0.92 -7.11
CA LEU A 42 15.21 0.08 -6.47
C LEU A 42 15.81 -1.24 -5.96
N SER A 43 16.68 -1.87 -6.74
CA SER A 43 17.37 -3.09 -6.34
C SER A 43 18.22 -2.88 -5.08
N ASN A 44 19.06 -1.86 -5.08
CA ASN A 44 19.92 -1.54 -3.94
C ASN A 44 19.10 -1.16 -2.71
N ARG A 45 18.06 -0.34 -2.90
CA ARG A 45 17.21 0.12 -1.80
C ARG A 45 16.41 -1.03 -1.19
N MET A 46 15.84 -1.93 -1.99
CA MET A 46 15.11 -3.09 -1.46
C MET A 46 16.02 -4.07 -0.73
N LYS A 47 17.25 -4.30 -1.22
CA LYS A 47 18.26 -5.10 -0.49
C LYS A 47 18.61 -4.48 0.86
N GLN A 48 18.80 -3.17 0.89
CA GLN A 48 19.05 -2.44 2.14
C GLN A 48 17.89 -2.59 3.12
N ILE A 49 16.65 -2.39 2.67
CA ILE A 49 15.45 -2.56 3.51
C ILE A 49 15.37 -3.98 4.05
N GLU A 50 15.60 -5.00 3.22
CA GLU A 50 15.62 -6.39 3.66
C GLU A 50 16.68 -6.63 4.75
N GLN A 51 17.90 -6.10 4.56
CA GLN A 51 18.96 -6.22 5.55
C GLN A 51 18.59 -5.54 6.88
N GLU A 52 18.05 -4.31 6.83
CA GLU A 52 17.60 -3.60 8.02
C GLU A 52 16.51 -4.38 8.79
N MET A 53 15.59 -5.06 8.07
CA MET A 53 14.57 -5.92 8.69
C MET A 53 15.14 -7.20 9.28
N ARG A 54 16.25 -7.71 8.74
CA ARG A 54 16.98 -8.85 9.31
C ARG A 54 17.70 -8.44 10.59
N ASP A 55 18.45 -7.35 10.54
CA ASP A 55 19.25 -6.85 11.66
C ASP A 55 18.38 -6.48 12.86
N SER A 56 17.18 -5.93 12.61
CA SER A 56 16.22 -5.62 13.67
C SER A 56 15.37 -6.83 14.12
N GLY A 57 15.58 -8.01 13.55
CA GLY A 57 14.80 -9.23 13.83
C GLY A 57 13.36 -9.21 13.31
N LEU A 58 12.91 -8.14 12.66
CA LEU A 58 11.52 -7.98 12.20
C LEU A 58 11.16 -8.96 11.08
N ILE A 59 12.13 -9.38 10.28
CA ILE A 59 11.91 -10.38 9.22
C ILE A 59 11.31 -11.68 9.76
N GLN A 60 11.59 -12.03 11.02
CA GLN A 60 11.08 -13.22 11.69
C GLN A 60 9.59 -13.13 12.02
N LEU A 61 8.99 -11.94 11.90
CA LEU A 61 7.55 -11.74 12.06
C LEU A 61 6.78 -12.11 10.79
N LYS A 62 7.45 -12.29 9.65
CA LYS A 62 6.82 -12.73 8.41
C LYS A 62 6.09 -14.06 8.63
N GLY A 63 4.82 -14.10 8.26
CA GLY A 63 3.93 -15.27 8.46
C GLY A 63 3.38 -15.44 9.88
N LYS A 64 3.85 -14.67 10.88
CA LYS A 64 3.31 -14.72 12.24
C LYS A 64 2.00 -13.92 12.32
N ARG A 65 0.88 -14.63 12.48
CA ARG A 65 -0.45 -14.04 12.64
C ARG A 65 -0.47 -13.01 13.79
N GLY A 66 -1.17 -11.90 13.59
CA GLY A 66 -1.30 -10.83 14.58
C GLY A 66 -0.06 -9.94 14.77
N LYS A 67 1.16 -10.38 14.42
CA LYS A 67 2.40 -9.60 14.63
C LYS A 67 3.04 -9.07 13.36
N VAL A 68 2.72 -9.65 12.20
CA VAL A 68 3.35 -9.32 10.92
C VAL A 68 3.15 -7.86 10.50
N HIS A 69 2.11 -7.18 10.96
CA HIS A 69 1.85 -5.78 10.61
C HIS A 69 2.96 -4.84 11.10
N LYS A 70 3.73 -5.20 12.15
CA LYS A 70 4.91 -4.45 12.59
C LYS A 70 6.03 -4.45 11.55
N LEU A 71 6.29 -5.62 10.95
CA LEU A 71 7.24 -5.75 9.84
C LEU A 71 6.80 -4.87 8.66
N TRP A 72 5.52 -4.96 8.27
CA TRP A 72 5.00 -4.21 7.13
C TRP A 72 4.92 -2.71 7.37
N TYR A 73 4.65 -2.27 8.59
CA TYR A 73 4.73 -0.88 9.00
C TYR A 73 6.15 -0.31 8.80
N GLU A 74 7.16 -1.02 9.30
CA GLU A 74 8.56 -0.60 9.21
C GLU A 74 9.12 -0.67 7.78
N VAL A 75 8.69 -1.65 6.98
CA VAL A 75 8.95 -1.67 5.52
C VAL A 75 8.32 -0.44 4.86
N GLY A 76 7.07 -0.13 5.18
CA GLY A 76 6.34 1.03 4.66
C GLY A 76 7.05 2.35 4.88
N LYS A 77 7.57 2.60 6.09
CA LYS A 77 8.35 3.81 6.41
C LYS A 77 9.56 3.97 5.50
N ARG A 78 10.22 2.87 5.14
CA ARG A 78 11.42 2.89 4.30
C ARG A 78 11.12 3.05 2.81
N LEU A 79 9.86 2.85 2.41
CA LEU A 79 9.36 3.08 1.05
C LEU A 79 8.97 4.54 0.77
N GLU A 80 9.17 5.46 1.72
CA GLU A 80 8.89 6.91 1.54
C GLU A 80 9.52 7.50 0.26
N PHE A 81 10.69 7.00 -0.14
CA PHE A 81 11.40 7.46 -1.33
C PHE A 81 10.56 7.36 -2.61
N VAL A 82 9.56 6.48 -2.67
CA VAL A 82 8.66 6.34 -3.84
C VAL A 82 7.89 7.64 -4.11
N MET A 83 7.68 8.45 -3.07
CA MET A 83 7.04 9.76 -3.20
C MET A 83 7.99 10.87 -3.63
N THR A 84 9.30 10.64 -3.53
CA THR A 84 10.32 11.67 -3.82
C THR A 84 10.43 11.89 -5.33
N THR A 85 10.02 13.08 -5.80
CA THR A 85 9.91 13.38 -7.25
C THR A 85 11.25 13.44 -7.98
N SER A 86 12.35 13.72 -7.27
CA SER A 86 13.70 13.62 -7.82
C SER A 86 14.13 12.18 -8.09
N VAL A 87 13.48 11.20 -7.46
CA VAL A 87 13.72 9.77 -7.63
C VAL A 87 12.71 9.16 -8.60
N VAL A 88 11.43 9.52 -8.48
CA VAL A 88 10.31 8.94 -9.24
C VAL A 88 9.42 10.04 -9.80
N ALA A 89 9.21 10.08 -11.12
CA ALA A 89 8.25 11.01 -11.72
C ALA A 89 6.83 10.65 -11.26
N ALA A 90 6.04 11.64 -10.86
CA ALA A 90 4.72 11.43 -10.28
C ALA A 90 3.78 10.58 -11.17
N GLU A 91 3.81 10.81 -12.49
CA GLU A 91 2.96 10.11 -13.47
C GLU A 91 3.25 8.60 -13.60
N ASP A 92 4.50 8.20 -13.33
CA ASP A 92 4.96 6.81 -13.47
C ASP A 92 5.08 6.09 -12.11
N ARG A 93 4.69 6.77 -11.01
CA ARG A 93 4.82 6.27 -9.64
C ARG A 93 4.04 4.98 -9.42
N GLU A 94 2.89 4.83 -10.06
CA GLU A 94 2.10 3.59 -10.00
C GLU A 94 2.96 2.38 -10.37
N PHE A 95 3.78 2.47 -11.42
CA PHE A 95 4.60 1.35 -11.88
C PHE A 95 5.73 0.99 -10.90
N VAL A 96 6.16 1.92 -10.04
CA VAL A 96 7.20 1.64 -9.04
C VAL A 96 6.71 0.62 -8.03
N TRP A 97 5.46 0.70 -7.57
CA TRP A 97 4.89 -0.28 -6.65
C TRP A 97 4.97 -1.71 -7.20
N ARG A 98 4.75 -1.86 -8.51
CA ARG A 98 4.92 -3.14 -9.22
C ARG A 98 6.39 -3.56 -9.30
N ALA A 99 7.29 -2.63 -9.60
CA ALA A 99 8.72 -2.90 -9.73
C ALA A 99 9.37 -3.36 -8.41
N LEU A 100 8.85 -2.93 -7.25
CA LEU A 100 9.37 -3.38 -5.95
C LEU A 100 9.32 -4.90 -5.77
N TYR A 101 8.33 -5.58 -6.36
CA TYR A 101 8.22 -7.05 -6.30
C TYR A 101 9.40 -7.76 -6.96
N ASP A 102 9.99 -7.15 -7.99
CA ASP A 102 11.12 -7.75 -8.71
C ASP A 102 12.40 -7.80 -7.88
N HIS A 103 12.48 -6.94 -6.86
CA HIS A 103 13.65 -6.76 -5.99
C HIS A 103 13.36 -7.13 -4.54
N ALA A 104 12.16 -7.64 -4.24
CA ALA A 104 11.67 -7.82 -2.88
C ALA A 104 12.39 -8.91 -2.07
N GLY A 105 13.11 -9.83 -2.72
CA GLY A 105 13.84 -10.91 -2.03
C GLY A 105 12.97 -11.62 -0.99
N SER A 106 13.44 -11.65 0.27
CA SER A 106 12.69 -12.29 1.36
C SER A 106 11.52 -11.46 1.88
N LEU A 107 11.39 -10.20 1.48
CA LEU A 107 10.21 -9.36 1.78
C LEU A 107 9.05 -9.61 0.81
N ALA A 108 9.23 -10.43 -0.23
CA ALA A 108 8.15 -10.75 -1.15
C ALA A 108 6.95 -11.38 -0.41
N PRO A 109 5.72 -10.84 -0.52
CA PRO A 109 4.54 -11.38 0.16
C PRO A 109 4.01 -12.69 -0.48
N GLY A 110 4.69 -13.19 -1.52
CA GLY A 110 4.28 -14.30 -2.36
C GLY A 110 4.48 -13.94 -3.83
N HIS A 111 3.87 -14.72 -4.73
CA HIS A 111 3.78 -14.35 -6.13
C HIS A 111 2.96 -13.07 -6.28
N ILE A 112 3.30 -12.27 -7.28
CA ILE A 112 2.48 -11.11 -7.59
C ILE A 112 1.09 -11.55 -8.07
N THR A 113 0.06 -10.86 -7.60
CA THR A 113 -1.31 -11.11 -8.03
C THR A 113 -1.58 -10.40 -9.36
N LYS A 114 -2.45 -10.98 -10.21
CA LYS A 114 -2.94 -10.31 -11.43
C LYS A 114 -3.52 -8.92 -11.15
N ARG A 115 -4.06 -8.72 -9.94
CA ARG A 115 -4.57 -7.42 -9.48
C ARG A 115 -3.43 -6.41 -9.32
N ALA A 116 -2.36 -6.75 -8.61
CA ALA A 116 -1.21 -5.87 -8.41
C ALA A 116 -0.44 -5.59 -9.72
N GLU A 117 -0.57 -6.45 -10.73
CA GLU A 117 -0.08 -6.18 -12.10
C GLU A 117 -0.92 -5.15 -12.84
N ARG A 118 -2.25 -5.22 -12.72
CA ARG A 118 -3.19 -4.32 -13.38
C ARG A 118 -3.32 -2.97 -12.67
N ASP A 119 -3.29 -2.99 -11.35
CA ASP A 119 -3.48 -1.84 -10.48
C ASP A 119 -2.44 -1.84 -9.35
N PRO A 120 -1.22 -1.37 -9.64
CA PRO A 120 -0.10 -1.39 -8.70
C PRO A 120 -0.31 -0.56 -7.43
N GLU A 121 -1.21 0.42 -7.43
CA GLU A 121 -1.53 1.22 -6.24
C GLU A 121 -2.29 0.39 -5.19
N THR A 122 -2.89 -0.74 -5.59
CA THR A 122 -3.50 -1.74 -4.71
C THR A 122 -2.56 -2.87 -4.31
N SER A 123 -1.25 -2.67 -4.45
CA SER A 123 -0.26 -3.68 -4.13
C SER A 123 0.08 -3.74 -2.63
N HIS A 124 0.69 -4.85 -2.22
CA HIS A 124 1.14 -5.05 -0.85
C HIS A 124 2.09 -3.93 -0.37
N PHE A 125 3.04 -3.51 -1.20
CA PHE A 125 4.00 -2.47 -0.83
C PHE A 125 3.38 -1.09 -0.76
N SER A 126 2.39 -0.80 -1.61
CA SER A 126 1.57 0.42 -1.49
C SER A 126 0.83 0.43 -0.15
N TYR A 127 0.21 -0.69 0.24
CA TYR A 127 -0.45 -0.82 1.55
C TYR A 127 0.52 -0.72 2.73
N CYS A 128 1.74 -1.25 2.62
CA CYS A 128 2.79 -1.05 3.63
C CYS A 128 3.07 0.45 3.82
N TYR A 129 3.28 1.16 2.72
CA TYR A 129 3.51 2.61 2.74
C TYR A 129 2.32 3.36 3.34
N MET A 130 1.08 3.04 2.95
CA MET A 130 -0.12 3.66 3.52
C MET A 130 -0.25 3.41 5.03
N LEU A 131 0.01 2.18 5.48
CA LEU A 131 0.02 1.82 6.90
C LEU A 131 1.00 2.67 7.70
N SER A 132 2.18 2.93 7.13
CA SER A 132 3.24 3.71 7.80
C SER A 132 2.91 5.18 8.05
N LYS A 133 1.81 5.69 7.46
CA LYS A 133 1.36 7.08 7.64
C LYS A 133 0.62 7.33 8.94
N PHE A 134 0.25 6.26 9.63
CA PHE A 134 -0.42 6.33 10.91
C PHE A 134 0.62 6.20 12.05
N PRO A 135 0.37 6.79 13.24
CA PRO A 135 1.14 6.48 14.45
C PRO A 135 1.11 4.97 14.73
N TRP A 136 2.23 4.40 15.18
CA TRP A 136 2.35 2.96 15.41
C TRP A 136 1.30 2.44 16.41
N GLU A 137 1.10 3.18 17.50
CA GLU A 137 0.15 2.81 18.57
C GLU A 137 -1.28 2.73 18.04
N PHE A 138 -1.63 3.61 17.09
CA PHE A 138 -2.91 3.57 16.40
C PHE A 138 -3.03 2.35 15.50
N VAL A 139 -1.97 2.04 14.75
CA VAL A 139 -1.91 0.85 13.87
C VAL A 139 -2.09 -0.44 14.65
N GLU A 140 -1.34 -0.59 15.74
CA GLU A 140 -1.35 -1.77 16.61
C GLU A 140 -2.72 -1.98 17.27
N MET A 141 -3.35 -0.90 17.73
CA MET A 141 -4.66 -0.95 18.35
C MET A 141 -5.80 -1.23 17.35
N ALA A 142 -5.71 -0.67 16.13
CA ALA A 142 -6.76 -0.75 15.13
C ALA A 142 -7.02 -2.19 14.64
N GLY A 143 -5.97 -2.98 14.48
CA GLY A 143 -6.08 -4.39 14.14
C GLY A 143 -4.83 -4.97 13.49
N ASP A 144 -4.92 -6.24 13.10
CA ASP A 144 -3.83 -6.94 12.43
C ASP A 144 -3.66 -6.56 10.94
N TRP A 145 -2.64 -7.14 10.29
CA TRP A 145 -2.36 -6.89 8.88
C TRP A 145 -3.55 -7.23 7.98
N THR A 146 -4.28 -8.32 8.28
CA THR A 146 -5.47 -8.70 7.50
C THR A 146 -6.51 -7.59 7.57
N SER A 147 -6.78 -7.05 8.75
CA SER A 147 -7.72 -5.94 8.95
C SER A 147 -7.32 -4.69 8.17
N TRP A 148 -6.04 -4.31 8.22
CA TRP A 148 -5.51 -3.17 7.48
C TRP A 148 -5.52 -3.36 5.96
N SER A 149 -5.09 -4.54 5.49
CA SER A 149 -5.14 -4.87 4.05
C SER A 149 -6.58 -4.90 3.53
N GLU A 150 -7.53 -5.41 4.31
CA GLU A 150 -8.96 -5.40 3.96
C GLU A 150 -9.47 -3.96 3.85
N PHE A 151 -9.14 -3.10 4.83
CA PHE A 151 -9.55 -1.69 4.82
C PHE A 151 -9.06 -0.94 3.58
N PHE A 152 -7.79 -1.10 3.20
CA PHE A 152 -7.23 -0.44 2.01
C PHE A 152 -7.75 -1.03 0.69
N ASP A 153 -8.09 -2.33 0.68
CA ASP A 153 -8.54 -3.02 -0.53
C ASP A 153 -10.04 -2.84 -0.83
N ARG A 154 -10.82 -2.31 0.12
CA ARG A 154 -12.23 -1.99 -0.12
C ARG A 154 -12.39 -0.94 -1.20
N LYS A 155 -13.40 -1.14 -2.05
CA LYS A 155 -13.71 -0.28 -3.20
C LYS A 155 -13.88 1.18 -2.78
N GLU A 156 -14.58 1.41 -1.68
CA GLU A 156 -14.88 2.72 -1.12
C GLU A 156 -13.57 3.44 -0.74
N THR A 157 -12.77 2.81 0.13
CA THR A 157 -11.50 3.36 0.63
C THR A 157 -10.49 3.57 -0.49
N LYS A 158 -10.43 2.64 -1.43
CA LYS A 158 -9.53 2.70 -2.58
C LYS A 158 -9.88 3.85 -3.52
N ASN A 159 -11.16 4.00 -3.86
CA ASN A 159 -11.59 4.98 -4.85
C ASN A 159 -11.67 6.39 -4.26
N ASP A 160 -11.79 6.52 -2.93
CA ASP A 160 -11.91 7.81 -2.27
C ASP A 160 -10.91 7.97 -1.12
N ARG A 161 -9.78 8.63 -1.44
CA ARG A 161 -8.68 8.88 -0.49
C ARG A 161 -9.12 9.69 0.73
N ARG A 162 -10.23 10.43 0.65
CA ARG A 162 -10.78 11.19 1.77
C ARG A 162 -11.13 10.29 2.96
N ILE A 163 -11.48 9.03 2.72
CA ILE A 163 -11.74 8.04 3.80
C ILE A 163 -10.46 7.73 4.59
N ILE A 164 -9.31 7.62 3.91
CA ILE A 164 -8.02 7.41 4.56
C ILE A 164 -7.57 8.68 5.29
N GLU A 165 -7.79 9.86 4.69
CA GLU A 165 -7.53 11.15 5.34
C GLU A 165 -8.31 11.30 6.64
N TRP A 166 -9.60 10.97 6.61
CA TRP A 166 -10.48 10.96 7.79
C TRP A 166 -9.93 10.04 8.88
N LEU A 167 -9.55 8.80 8.54
CA LEU A 167 -8.97 7.87 9.52
C LEU A 167 -7.68 8.44 10.11
N GLY A 168 -6.88 9.14 9.30
CA GLY A 168 -5.67 9.83 9.74
C GLY A 168 -5.96 10.97 10.72
N GLN A 169 -7.08 11.69 10.55
CA GLN A 169 -7.53 12.69 11.52
C GLN A 169 -7.93 12.02 12.85
N LYS A 170 -8.68 10.91 12.81
CA LYS A 170 -9.04 10.15 14.02
C LYS A 170 -7.83 9.61 14.77
N ALA A 171 -6.79 9.20 14.04
CA ALA A 171 -5.52 8.81 14.65
C ALA A 171 -4.85 9.96 15.41
N LYS A 172 -4.89 11.18 14.87
CA LYS A 172 -4.31 12.38 15.51
C LYS A 172 -5.12 12.88 16.71
N GLU A 173 -6.44 12.80 16.63
CA GLU A 173 -7.34 13.19 17.73
C GLU A 173 -7.21 12.27 18.95
N GLY A 174 -6.62 11.08 18.79
CA GLY A 174 -6.45 10.12 19.87
C GLY A 174 -7.78 9.66 20.49
N LYS A 175 -8.90 9.80 19.77
CA LYS A 175 -10.27 9.51 20.27
C LYS A 175 -10.62 8.03 20.31
N VAL A 176 -9.73 7.16 19.86
CA VAL A 176 -9.96 5.71 19.84
C VAL A 176 -9.32 5.09 21.07
N LYS A 177 -9.78 5.44 22.28
CA LYS A 177 -8.99 5.14 23.50
C LYS A 177 -9.21 3.75 24.12
N SER A 178 -10.19 2.95 23.68
CA SER A 178 -10.62 1.80 24.49
C SER A 178 -10.86 0.47 23.75
N ARG A 179 -10.87 0.43 22.41
CA ARG A 179 -11.18 -0.80 21.67
C ARG A 179 -9.96 -1.29 20.90
N GLN A 180 -9.67 -2.59 20.99
CA GLN A 180 -8.73 -3.26 20.10
C GLN A 180 -9.46 -3.91 18.92
N ASN A 181 -8.78 -4.05 17.78
CA ASN A 181 -9.26 -4.80 16.61
C ASN A 181 -10.58 -4.28 16.01
N TRP A 182 -10.85 -2.98 16.09
CA TRP A 182 -12.09 -2.35 15.60
C TRP A 182 -12.06 -2.02 14.09
N LEU A 183 -10.90 -2.03 13.45
CA LEU A 183 -10.77 -1.61 12.05
C LEU A 183 -11.59 -2.48 11.10
N ARG A 184 -11.60 -3.80 11.34
CA ARG A 184 -12.36 -4.73 10.48
C ARG A 184 -13.87 -4.56 10.62
N PRO A 185 -14.46 -4.49 11.84
CA PRO A 185 -15.84 -4.04 12.02
C PRO A 185 -16.15 -2.70 11.34
N LEU A 186 -15.28 -1.69 11.51
CA LEU A 186 -15.45 -0.38 10.87
C LEU A 186 -15.47 -0.49 9.35
N THR A 187 -14.54 -1.25 8.78
CA THR A 187 -14.45 -1.49 7.33
C THR A 187 -15.76 -2.05 6.79
N LYS A 188 -16.37 -3.00 7.50
CA LYS A 188 -17.69 -3.57 7.12
C LYS A 188 -18.82 -2.55 7.24
N ALA A 189 -18.80 -1.70 8.26
CA ALA A 189 -19.81 -0.68 8.48
C ALA A 189 -19.74 0.42 7.40
N ILE A 190 -18.53 0.89 7.05
CA ILE A 190 -18.30 1.83 5.93
C ILE A 190 -18.80 1.22 4.62
N HIS A 191 -18.45 -0.04 4.34
CA HIS A 191 -18.93 -0.71 3.13
C HIS A 191 -20.46 -0.78 3.09
N LYS A 192 -21.12 -1.17 4.19
CA LYS A 192 -22.59 -1.21 4.25
C LYS A 192 -23.23 0.16 4.01
N GLU A 193 -22.59 1.23 4.48
CA GLU A 193 -23.09 2.60 4.30
C GLU A 193 -23.00 3.07 2.84
N PHE A 194 -21.94 2.67 2.12
CA PHE A 194 -21.61 3.20 0.79
C PHE A 194 -21.69 2.18 -0.35
N GLU A 195 -22.03 0.91 -0.12
CA GLU A 195 -22.01 -0.15 -1.15
C GLU A 195 -22.83 0.18 -2.41
N LYS A 196 -23.86 1.04 -2.25
CA LYS A 196 -24.77 1.49 -3.31
C LYS A 196 -24.70 3.00 -3.57
N LYS A 197 -23.71 3.69 -3.00
CA LYS A 197 -23.56 5.14 -3.10
C LYS A 197 -22.21 5.47 -3.75
N ASP A 198 -22.19 6.49 -4.60
CA ASP A 198 -20.93 7.06 -5.08
C ASP A 198 -20.46 8.09 -4.05
N THR A 199 -19.32 7.86 -3.40
CA THR A 199 -18.83 8.79 -2.37
C THR A 199 -18.44 10.16 -2.94
N THR A 200 -18.21 10.27 -4.26
CA THR A 200 -17.81 11.52 -4.90
C THR A 200 -18.92 12.58 -4.93
N VAL A 201 -20.18 12.19 -4.72
CA VAL A 201 -21.32 13.13 -4.67
C VAL A 201 -21.35 13.95 -3.38
N PHE A 202 -20.70 13.46 -2.32
CA PHE A 202 -20.62 14.16 -1.05
C PHE A 202 -19.46 15.16 -1.06
N SER A 203 -19.68 16.32 -0.46
CA SER A 203 -18.59 17.20 -0.03
C SER A 203 -17.68 16.51 0.99
N LYS A 204 -16.52 17.10 1.26
CA LYS A 204 -15.57 16.51 2.23
C LYS A 204 -16.19 16.46 3.63
N GLU A 205 -16.89 17.54 3.99
CA GLU A 205 -17.54 17.73 5.28
C GLU A 205 -18.66 16.71 5.48
N GLU A 206 -19.57 16.57 4.50
CA GLU A 206 -20.66 15.58 4.55
C GLU A 206 -20.13 14.15 4.64
N LEU A 207 -19.10 13.82 3.86
CA LEU A 207 -18.49 12.49 3.91
C LEU A 207 -17.92 12.20 5.30
N PHE A 208 -17.23 13.17 5.90
CA PHE A 208 -16.60 13.02 7.21
C PHE A 208 -17.66 12.90 8.32
N GLU A 209 -18.76 13.64 8.23
CA GLU A 209 -19.89 13.50 9.15
C GLU A 209 -20.57 12.12 9.05
N ILE A 210 -20.72 11.57 7.84
CA ILE A 210 -21.22 10.20 7.66
C ILE A 210 -20.26 9.20 8.30
N LEU A 211 -18.96 9.30 8.03
CA LEU A 211 -17.94 8.41 8.60
C LEU A 211 -17.89 8.52 10.13
N ASP A 212 -18.04 9.72 10.70
CA ASP A 212 -18.13 9.94 12.14
C ASP A 212 -19.34 9.23 12.74
N ARG A 213 -20.51 9.34 12.13
CA ARG A 213 -21.71 8.60 12.58
C ARG A 213 -21.50 7.09 12.51
N VAL A 214 -20.91 6.58 11.43
CA VAL A 214 -20.58 5.15 11.28
C VAL A 214 -19.61 4.70 12.38
N PHE A 215 -18.61 5.52 12.70
CA PHE A 215 -17.62 5.22 13.73
C PHE A 215 -18.22 5.27 15.15
N LEU A 216 -19.04 6.27 15.47
CA LEU A 216 -19.73 6.39 16.76
C LEU A 216 -20.70 5.23 17.01
N ASN A 217 -21.53 4.88 16.02
CA ASN A 217 -22.43 3.74 16.11
C ASN A 217 -21.69 2.42 16.38
N LEU A 218 -20.43 2.32 15.96
CA LEU A 218 -19.60 1.16 16.26
C LEU A 218 -19.14 1.13 17.72
N GLN A 219 -18.92 2.30 18.34
CA GLN A 219 -18.58 2.43 19.75
C GLN A 219 -19.76 2.08 20.65
N ASP A 220 -20.98 2.40 20.24
CA ASP A 220 -22.18 2.16 21.05
C ASP A 220 -22.69 0.71 21.01
N ASN A 221 -22.34 -0.06 19.96
CA ASN A 221 -22.84 -1.43 19.71
C ASN A 221 -21.82 -2.53 20.05
N GLY A 222 -20.80 -2.29 20.87
CA GLY A 222 -19.81 -3.29 21.26
C GLY A 222 -19.37 -3.17 22.71
#